data_AF-A0A5C3Q2Q7-F1
#
_entry.id   AF-A0A5C3Q2Q7-F1
#
_cell.length_a   1.000
_cell.length_b   1.000
_cell.length_c   1.000
_cell.angle_alpha   90.00
_cell.angle_beta   90.00
_cell.angle_gamma   90.00
#
_symmetry.space_group_name_H-M   'P 1'
#
loop_
_entity.id
_entity.type
_entity.pdbx_description
1 polymer ?
#
loop_
_entity_poly.entity_id
_entity_poly.type
_entity_poly.pdbx_seq_one_letter_code
_entity_poly.pdbx_strand_id
1 'polypeptide(L)'
;MPESSSPPGVPTGHEIIAKAEDLSWTWKLSARREKESIKLLVNMADVSETIAVHDGSLIIALVKELCCLPLAVVQAGSYISNSGWTVQYYLDKFYTLRTHLMDGTDDRVEPTSIDDYPYLIYTTWRLSYDILSPRAQTLLRLCSHLHHTGITKEFFEDAFSSILDKEFTYPAVPFSAQEQSAVLHAQEFLGHSVDDVSKSWNTEEFGWCTQEACSSSLLSFDETRHYSIHPLIHDYLCGLEKNQTALVAAFVLASSICSSSDGQAVIGSVEVYTPWYCQSLAYALNVAGWYTDAEELLRLVLILYQYGLGSDHPSTIGAMTWLAMTIFEQGRYDEVERTHRAVLEKQQQTLGVEDPNTILSMNNLDKTLRSLGRYDEAQSTQEGAKMEQHRAESALMFAQVVKKNERVLGPDHPQTFTSTLNLAESCRRLGHLNEAESMERALVDKSQYTLGANHPRMLMAMGGLILAFTKQQRYDQAEPMSRDVL
;
A
#
# COMPACT_ATOMS: atom_id res chain seq x y z
N MET A 1 28.69 6.98 -55.31
CA MET A 1 27.81 7.87 -54.54
C MET A 1 27.85 7.39 -53.10
N PRO A 2 28.30 8.20 -52.13
CA PRO A 2 28.12 7.84 -50.73
C PRO A 2 26.74 8.33 -50.26
N GLU A 3 26.04 7.44 -49.58
CA GLU A 3 24.75 7.64 -48.94
C GLU A 3 24.84 8.72 -47.85
N SER A 4 23.78 9.53 -47.76
CA SER A 4 23.62 10.61 -46.80
C SER A 4 23.46 10.06 -45.38
N SER A 5 24.45 10.30 -44.53
CA SER A 5 24.30 10.14 -43.07
C SER A 5 23.48 11.30 -42.52
N SER A 6 22.29 11.01 -41.99
CA SER A 6 21.51 11.93 -41.15
C SER A 6 22.34 12.38 -39.92
N PRO A 7 22.15 13.59 -39.40
CA PRO A 7 22.85 14.06 -38.20
C PRO A 7 22.42 13.23 -36.98
N PRO A 8 23.31 12.99 -36.00
CA PRO A 8 22.93 12.30 -34.77
C PRO A 8 21.95 13.20 -33.99
N GLY A 9 20.81 12.62 -33.63
CA GLY A 9 19.81 13.28 -32.79
C GLY A 9 20.39 13.69 -31.44
N VAL A 10 19.86 14.77 -30.88
CA VAL A 10 20.17 15.20 -29.51
C VAL A 10 19.68 14.08 -28.56
N PRO A 11 20.54 13.50 -27.72
CA PRO A 11 20.13 12.44 -26.79
C PRO A 11 19.04 12.96 -25.86
N THR A 12 17.93 12.23 -25.75
CA THR A 12 16.88 12.54 -24.77
C THR A 12 17.41 12.32 -23.35
N GLY A 13 16.84 12.99 -22.35
CA GLY A 13 17.27 12.87 -20.95
C GLY A 13 17.37 11.42 -20.46
N HIS A 14 16.54 10.53 -21.02
CA HIS A 14 16.53 9.10 -20.75
C HIS A 14 17.81 8.37 -21.20
N GLU A 15 18.41 8.73 -22.34
CA GLU A 15 19.67 8.14 -22.84
C GLU A 15 20.89 8.59 -22.04
N ILE A 16 20.80 9.76 -21.41
CA ILE A 16 21.83 10.32 -20.54
C ILE A 16 21.79 9.66 -19.15
N ILE A 17 20.59 9.36 -18.65
CA ILE A 17 20.36 8.67 -17.37
C ILE A 17 20.88 7.23 -17.41
N ALA A 18 20.60 6.48 -18.48
CA ALA A 18 21.06 5.09 -18.62
C ALA A 18 22.60 4.93 -18.68
N LYS A 19 23.34 5.99 -19.01
CA LYS A 19 24.82 6.01 -19.00
C LYS A 19 25.43 6.38 -17.65
N ALA A 20 24.62 6.86 -16.69
CA ALA A 20 25.09 7.29 -15.38
C ALA A 20 25.28 6.13 -14.39
N GLU A 21 24.67 4.97 -14.65
CA GLU A 21 24.69 3.82 -13.73
C GLU A 21 26.01 3.02 -13.72
N ASP A 22 26.96 3.31 -14.62
CA ASP A 22 28.06 2.40 -14.94
C ASP A 22 29.49 2.90 -14.55
N LEU A 23 29.64 3.90 -13.67
CA LEU A 23 30.98 4.48 -13.42
C LEU A 23 31.38 4.60 -11.94
N SER A 24 32.28 3.69 -11.57
CA SER A 24 33.13 3.74 -10.37
C SER A 24 33.87 5.08 -10.20
N TRP A 25 33.86 5.55 -8.96
CA TRP A 25 34.18 6.90 -8.49
C TRP A 25 35.69 7.24 -8.44
N THR A 26 36.27 7.71 -9.55
CA THR A 26 37.52 8.50 -9.50
C THR A 26 37.39 9.77 -10.35
N TRP A 27 37.23 10.88 -9.66
CA TRP A 27 37.00 12.22 -10.20
C TRP A 27 38.27 12.79 -10.86
N LYS A 28 38.34 12.72 -12.17
CA LYS A 28 39.01 13.74 -12.97
C LYS A 28 37.91 14.41 -13.80
N LEU A 29 37.54 15.64 -13.46
CA LEU A 29 36.72 16.47 -14.35
C LEU A 29 37.48 16.59 -15.67
N SER A 30 37.07 15.82 -16.68
CA SER A 30 37.64 15.96 -18.00
C SER A 30 37.14 17.27 -18.61
N ALA A 31 38.01 18.05 -19.25
CA ALA A 31 37.63 19.28 -19.95
C ALA A 31 36.53 19.04 -21.02
N ARG A 32 36.40 17.79 -21.48
CA ARG A 32 35.32 17.36 -22.37
C ARG A 32 33.96 17.38 -21.69
N ARG A 33 33.85 16.85 -20.47
CA ARG A 33 32.60 16.81 -19.70
C ARG A 33 32.12 18.23 -19.36
N GLU A 34 33.03 19.12 -18.94
CA GLU A 34 32.71 20.52 -18.68
C GLU A 34 32.13 21.22 -19.92
N LYS A 35 32.75 21.03 -21.09
CA LYS A 35 32.28 21.61 -22.35
C LYS A 35 30.91 21.08 -22.78
N GLU A 36 30.64 19.80 -22.55
CA GLU A 36 29.34 19.18 -22.84
C GLU A 36 28.26 19.71 -21.88
N SER A 37 28.57 19.85 -20.58
CA SER A 37 27.65 20.41 -19.58
C SER A 37 27.34 21.90 -19.80
N ILE A 38 28.31 22.71 -20.24
CA ILE A 38 28.07 24.12 -20.60
C ILE A 38 27.07 24.23 -21.75
N LYS A 39 27.25 23.41 -22.80
CA LYS A 39 26.32 23.38 -23.93
C LYS A 39 24.93 22.95 -23.49
N LEU A 40 24.85 21.95 -22.61
CA LEU A 40 23.58 21.48 -22.06
C LEU A 40 22.86 22.59 -21.27
N LEU A 41 23.58 23.30 -20.39
CA LEU A 41 23.01 24.39 -19.60
C LEU A 41 22.50 25.52 -20.49
N VAL A 42 23.29 25.98 -21.46
CA VAL A 42 22.91 27.07 -22.37
C VAL A 42 21.66 26.70 -23.17
N ASN A 43 21.58 25.46 -23.65
CA ASN A 43 20.43 24.97 -24.39
C ASN A 43 19.18 24.89 -23.51
N MET A 44 19.30 24.36 -22.29
CA MET A 44 18.16 24.20 -21.37
C MET A 44 17.68 25.54 -20.78
N ALA A 45 18.57 26.51 -20.60
CA ALA A 45 18.26 27.82 -20.07
C ALA A 45 17.71 28.81 -21.12
N ASP A 46 17.60 28.38 -22.38
CA ASP A 46 17.21 29.20 -23.54
C ASP A 46 17.97 30.54 -23.61
N VAL A 47 19.27 30.50 -23.27
CA VAL A 47 20.11 31.70 -23.24
C VAL A 47 20.59 31.97 -24.66
N SER A 48 20.29 33.16 -25.18
CA SER A 48 20.72 33.57 -26.51
C SER A 48 22.24 33.54 -26.65
N GLU A 49 22.73 33.29 -27.86
CA GLU A 49 24.16 33.14 -28.14
C GLU A 49 24.98 34.39 -27.74
N THR A 50 24.36 35.58 -27.77
CA THR A 50 24.96 36.84 -27.32
C THR A 50 25.08 36.95 -25.81
N ILE A 51 24.07 36.49 -25.05
CA ILE A 51 24.09 36.49 -23.58
C ILE A 51 25.05 35.39 -23.08
N ALA A 52 25.10 34.24 -23.76
CA ALA A 52 26.01 33.15 -23.41
C ALA A 52 27.50 33.56 -23.52
N VAL A 53 27.84 34.46 -24.45
CA VAL A 53 29.19 35.02 -24.57
C VAL A 53 29.49 36.03 -23.46
N HIS A 54 28.52 36.86 -23.09
CA HIS A 54 28.68 37.85 -22.02
C HIS A 54 28.77 37.21 -20.63
N ASP A 55 27.91 36.22 -20.35
CA ASP A 55 27.79 35.56 -19.05
C ASP A 55 28.60 34.25 -18.98
N GLY A 56 29.51 34.02 -19.93
CA GLY A 56 30.26 32.77 -20.06
C GLY A 56 31.03 32.37 -18.79
N SER A 57 31.54 33.33 -18.01
CA SER A 57 32.20 33.06 -16.73
C SER A 57 31.24 32.55 -15.66
N LEU A 58 30.00 33.06 -15.62
CA LEU A 58 28.95 32.65 -14.70
C LEU A 58 28.39 31.27 -15.07
N ILE A 59 28.22 31.01 -16.37
CA ILE A 59 27.79 29.70 -16.88
C ILE A 59 28.82 28.62 -16.51
N ILE A 60 30.12 28.91 -16.68
CA ILE A 60 31.20 28.03 -16.24
C ILE A 60 31.17 27.83 -14.72
N ALA A 61 30.97 28.89 -13.95
CA ALA A 61 30.88 28.81 -12.49
C ALA A 61 29.72 27.90 -12.06
N LEU A 62 28.53 28.08 -12.63
CA LEU A 62 27.37 27.25 -12.33
C LEU A 62 27.60 25.78 -12.71
N VAL A 63 28.11 25.48 -13.89
CA VAL A 63 28.41 24.09 -14.31
C VAL A 63 29.44 23.42 -13.38
N LYS A 64 30.42 24.19 -12.89
CA LYS A 64 31.42 23.69 -11.94
C LYS A 64 30.83 23.44 -10.56
N GLU A 65 30.03 24.37 -10.05
CA GLU A 65 29.29 24.17 -8.80
C GLU A 65 28.44 22.90 -8.89
N LEU A 66 27.74 22.70 -10.01
CA LEU A 66 26.92 21.52 -10.25
C LEU A 66 27.71 20.23 -10.53
N CYS A 67 29.03 20.24 -10.38
CA CYS A 67 29.93 19.10 -10.60
C CYS A 67 29.79 18.46 -12.00
N CYS A 68 29.30 19.21 -13.00
CA CYS A 68 28.96 18.69 -14.32
C CYS A 68 27.96 17.51 -14.30
N LEU A 69 27.10 17.42 -13.28
CA LEU A 69 26.09 16.37 -13.17
C LEU A 69 24.94 16.66 -14.14
N PRO A 70 24.67 15.77 -15.12
CA PRO A 70 23.68 16.07 -16.16
C PRO A 70 22.31 16.43 -15.60
N LEU A 71 21.82 15.69 -14.59
CA LEU A 71 20.51 15.94 -13.98
C LEU A 71 20.43 17.35 -13.36
N ALA A 72 21.41 17.72 -12.53
CA ALA A 72 21.45 19.02 -11.86
C ALA A 72 21.60 20.18 -12.86
N VAL A 73 22.39 19.97 -13.93
CA VAL A 73 22.58 20.95 -15.02
C VAL A 73 21.29 21.16 -15.81
N VAL A 74 20.58 20.08 -16.16
CA VAL A 74 19.28 20.16 -16.85
C VAL A 74 18.28 20.92 -16.00
N GLN A 75 18.19 20.63 -14.70
CA GLN A 75 17.25 21.27 -13.80
C GLN A 75 17.56 22.75 -13.57
N ALA A 76 18.83 23.10 -13.36
CA ALA A 76 19.24 24.49 -13.26
C ALA A 76 18.90 25.27 -14.54
N GLY A 77 19.14 24.68 -15.71
CA GLY A 77 18.79 25.26 -17.00
C GLY A 77 17.28 25.45 -17.16
N SER A 78 16.49 24.38 -16.99
CA SER A 78 15.03 24.41 -16.99
C SER A 78 14.47 25.49 -16.05
N TYR A 79 15.03 25.60 -14.85
CA TYR A 79 14.60 26.60 -13.88
C TYR A 79 14.88 28.02 -14.37
N ILE A 80 16.09 28.29 -14.85
CA ILE A 80 16.48 29.61 -15.38
C ILE A 80 15.53 30.02 -16.52
N SER A 81 15.24 29.10 -17.44
CA SER A 81 14.30 29.31 -18.54
C SER A 81 12.88 29.63 -18.03
N ASN A 82 12.36 28.85 -17.08
CA ASN A 82 10.97 28.99 -16.61
C ASN A 82 10.76 30.18 -15.65
N SER A 83 11.79 30.54 -14.87
CA SER A 83 11.74 31.65 -13.90
C SER A 83 12.01 33.02 -14.51
N GLY A 84 12.65 33.06 -15.68
CA GLY A 84 13.20 34.28 -16.26
C GLY A 84 14.37 34.88 -15.48
N TRP A 85 14.98 34.12 -14.56
CA TRP A 85 16.12 34.58 -13.76
C TRP A 85 17.39 34.65 -14.60
N THR A 86 18.31 35.52 -14.22
CA THR A 86 19.67 35.50 -14.78
C THR A 86 20.49 34.39 -14.13
N VAL A 87 21.54 33.92 -14.81
CA VAL A 87 22.49 32.93 -14.27
C VAL A 87 23.09 33.40 -12.95
N GLN A 88 23.40 34.71 -12.83
CA GLN A 88 23.89 35.32 -11.60
C GLN A 88 22.89 35.17 -10.45
N TYR A 89 21.64 35.55 -10.69
CA TYR A 89 20.62 35.53 -9.64
C TYR A 89 20.29 34.10 -9.20
N TYR A 90 20.31 33.15 -10.14
CA TYR A 90 20.22 31.72 -9.83
C TYR A 90 21.37 31.27 -8.90
N LEU A 91 22.62 31.61 -9.24
CA LEU A 91 23.79 31.29 -8.43
C LEU A 91 23.69 31.85 -7.01
N ASP A 92 23.26 33.11 -6.86
CA ASP A 92 23.12 33.75 -5.55
C ASP A 92 22.09 33.00 -4.66
N LYS A 93 20.95 32.62 -5.26
CA LYS A 93 19.92 31.84 -4.57
C LYS A 93 20.35 30.41 -4.27
N PHE A 94 21.07 29.79 -5.21
CA PHE A 94 21.66 28.47 -5.03
C PHE A 94 22.61 28.45 -3.84
N TYR A 95 23.54 29.40 -3.73
CA TYR A 95 24.46 29.47 -2.59
C TYR A 95 23.73 29.73 -1.27
N THR A 96 22.75 30.63 -1.27
CA THR A 96 21.95 30.93 -0.08
C THR A 96 21.24 29.69 0.43
N LEU A 97 20.55 28.98 -0.45
CA LEU A 97 19.79 27.78 -0.10
C LEU A 97 20.69 26.61 0.29
N ARG A 98 21.82 26.43 -0.42
CA ARG A 98 22.82 25.41 -0.07
C ARG A 98 23.40 25.64 1.33
N THR A 99 23.68 26.89 1.68
CA THR A 99 24.19 27.24 3.02
C THR A 99 23.15 26.89 4.09
N HIS A 100 21.88 27.20 3.84
CA HIS A 100 20.77 26.84 4.74
C HIS A 100 20.53 25.32 4.83
N LEU A 101 20.79 24.57 3.77
CA LEU A 101 20.68 23.10 3.82
C LEU A 101 21.86 22.46 4.57
N MET A 102 23.04 23.08 4.53
CA MET A 102 24.25 22.60 5.22
C MET A 102 24.32 22.98 6.70
N ASP A 103 23.63 24.05 7.13
CA ASP A 103 23.62 24.49 8.53
C ASP A 103 22.73 23.64 9.46
N GLY A 104 21.97 22.69 8.88
CA GLY A 104 21.14 21.74 9.61
C GLY A 104 19.89 22.35 10.25
N THR A 105 19.51 23.58 9.90
CA THR A 105 18.29 24.22 10.40
C THR A 105 17.01 23.74 9.72
N ASP A 106 17.13 22.93 8.66
CA ASP A 106 16.02 22.24 8.03
C ASP A 106 15.95 20.78 8.53
N ASP A 107 15.03 20.52 9.46
CA ASP A 107 14.78 19.20 10.10
C ASP A 107 14.35 18.09 9.10
N ARG A 108 14.27 18.38 7.81
CA ARG A 108 13.61 17.55 6.79
C ARG A 108 14.58 16.72 5.93
N VAL A 109 15.90 16.86 6.14
CA VAL A 109 16.93 16.05 5.46
C VAL A 109 17.71 15.29 6.52
N GLU A 110 17.42 13.99 6.68
CA GLU A 110 18.34 13.13 7.42
C GLU A 110 19.64 13.01 6.60
N PRO A 111 20.82 13.30 7.17
CA PRO A 111 22.07 13.09 6.49
C PRO A 111 22.29 11.58 6.34
N THR A 112 21.79 10.98 5.26
CA THR A 112 22.26 9.67 4.81
C THR A 112 23.78 9.78 4.62
N SER A 113 24.51 8.82 5.17
CA SER A 113 25.95 8.90 5.50
C SER A 113 26.92 8.93 4.31
N ILE A 114 26.59 9.61 3.20
CA ILE A 114 27.35 9.57 1.95
C ILE A 114 27.41 10.97 1.31
N ASP A 115 28.59 11.60 1.44
CA ASP A 115 29.20 12.70 0.67
C ASP A 115 28.37 13.99 0.39
N ASP A 116 29.03 15.09 0.01
CA ASP A 116 28.40 16.40 -0.32
C ASP A 116 27.46 16.39 -1.56
N TYR A 117 27.26 15.22 -2.17
CA TYR A 117 26.52 14.99 -3.41
C TYR A 117 25.00 15.18 -3.31
N PRO A 118 24.31 14.71 -2.24
CA PRO A 118 22.86 14.89 -2.10
C PRO A 118 22.48 16.37 -1.94
N TYR A 119 23.25 17.17 -1.18
CA TYR A 119 22.93 18.57 -0.92
C TYR A 119 22.90 19.43 -2.18
N LEU A 120 23.83 19.21 -3.10
CA LEU A 120 23.86 19.93 -4.38
C LEU A 120 22.58 19.70 -5.18
N ILE A 121 22.22 18.43 -5.29
CA ILE A 121 21.08 17.96 -6.05
C ILE A 121 19.77 18.41 -5.38
N TYR A 122 19.65 18.30 -4.06
CA TYR A 122 18.50 18.81 -3.31
C TYR A 122 18.34 20.32 -3.45
N THR A 123 19.45 21.08 -3.49
CA THR A 123 19.40 22.53 -3.68
C THR A 123 18.79 22.87 -5.06
N THR A 124 19.23 22.19 -6.12
CA THR A 124 18.66 22.39 -7.47
C THR A 124 17.20 21.95 -7.56
N TRP A 125 16.81 20.88 -6.87
CA TRP A 125 15.44 20.38 -6.85
C TRP A 125 14.50 21.28 -6.10
N ARG A 126 14.90 21.72 -4.92
CA ARG A 126 14.07 22.60 -4.09
C ARG A 126 13.80 23.91 -4.80
N LEU A 127 14.81 24.50 -5.43
CA LEU A 127 14.59 25.66 -6.31
C LEU A 127 13.55 25.33 -7.38
N SER A 128 13.73 24.21 -8.09
CA SER A 128 12.82 23.77 -9.17
C SER A 128 11.41 23.44 -8.71
N TYR A 129 11.23 23.00 -7.46
CA TYR A 129 9.94 22.70 -6.85
C TYR A 129 9.22 23.98 -6.41
N ASP A 130 9.96 24.94 -5.86
CA ASP A 130 9.40 26.17 -5.29
C ASP A 130 8.76 27.11 -6.34
N ILE A 131 9.13 26.97 -7.63
CA ILE A 131 8.50 27.74 -8.72
C ILE A 131 7.18 27.13 -9.22
N LEU A 132 6.96 25.84 -8.94
CA LEU A 132 5.76 25.15 -9.42
C LEU A 132 4.51 25.72 -8.75
N SER A 133 3.40 25.68 -9.48
CA SER A 133 2.08 25.95 -8.95
C SER A 133 1.77 25.02 -7.76
N PRO A 134 0.94 25.45 -6.78
CA PRO A 134 0.53 24.58 -5.67
C PRO A 134 -0.07 23.24 -6.14
N ARG A 135 -0.68 23.24 -7.33
CA ARG A 135 -1.25 22.06 -7.95
C ARG A 135 -0.18 21.10 -8.47
N ALA A 136 0.82 21.59 -9.21
CA ALA A 136 1.93 20.78 -9.69
C ALA A 136 2.80 20.26 -8.53
N GLN A 137 2.98 21.04 -7.47
CA GLN A 137 3.59 20.59 -6.22
C GLN A 137 2.81 19.44 -5.57
N THR A 138 1.48 19.55 -5.53
CA THR A 138 0.61 18.50 -4.99
C THR A 138 0.66 17.24 -5.85
N LEU A 139 0.64 17.37 -7.18
CA LEU A 139 0.84 16.25 -8.10
C LEU A 139 2.15 15.52 -7.80
N LEU A 140 3.28 16.24 -7.71
CA LEU A 140 4.58 15.64 -7.42
C LEU A 140 4.61 14.91 -6.08
N ARG A 141 4.02 15.49 -5.04
CA ARG A 141 3.91 14.86 -3.71
C ARG A 141 3.02 13.60 -3.73
N LEU A 142 1.93 13.60 -4.51
CA LEU A 142 1.11 12.39 -4.67
C LEU A 142 1.88 11.31 -5.42
N CYS A 143 2.52 11.67 -6.52
CA CYS A 143 3.35 10.78 -7.32
C CYS A 143 4.54 10.22 -6.53
N SER A 144 5.08 10.94 -5.54
CA SER A 144 6.12 10.41 -4.66
C SER A 144 5.61 9.35 -3.68
N HIS A 145 4.31 9.10 -3.56
CA HIS A 145 3.79 7.95 -2.80
C HIS A 145 3.29 6.82 -3.72
N LEU A 146 3.53 6.98 -5.03
CA LEU A 146 3.29 6.00 -6.08
C LEU A 146 4.64 5.46 -6.55
N HIS A 147 4.60 4.33 -7.25
CA HIS A 147 5.79 3.75 -7.86
C HIS A 147 6.43 4.74 -8.83
N HIS A 148 7.74 4.92 -8.72
CA HIS A 148 8.51 5.97 -9.41
C HIS A 148 8.52 5.89 -10.95
N THR A 149 7.89 4.88 -11.57
CA THR A 149 7.78 4.72 -13.04
C THR A 149 6.38 4.30 -13.53
N GLY A 150 5.46 3.97 -12.63
CA GLY A 150 4.17 3.39 -13.01
C GLY A 150 3.04 4.41 -13.16
N ILE A 151 3.35 5.70 -13.18
CA ILE A 151 2.35 6.75 -13.07
C ILE A 151 1.82 7.07 -14.47
N THR A 152 0.50 7.00 -14.69
CA THR A 152 -0.13 7.33 -15.98
C THR A 152 -1.18 8.43 -15.80
N LYS A 153 -1.67 9.02 -16.91
CA LYS A 153 -2.80 9.97 -16.82
C LYS A 153 -4.10 9.22 -16.52
N GLU A 154 -4.26 8.07 -17.16
CA GLU A 154 -5.40 7.16 -17.04
C GLU A 154 -5.61 6.76 -15.57
N PHE A 155 -4.54 6.56 -14.80
CA PHE A 155 -4.61 6.32 -13.37
C PHE A 155 -5.44 7.38 -12.61
N PHE A 156 -5.22 8.67 -12.89
CA PHE A 156 -5.95 9.77 -12.24
C PHE A 156 -7.37 9.94 -12.77
N GLU A 157 -7.60 9.62 -14.04
CA GLU A 157 -8.93 9.63 -14.66
C GLU A 157 -9.82 8.52 -14.08
N ASP A 158 -9.27 7.31 -13.94
CA ASP A 158 -9.92 6.19 -13.26
C ASP A 158 -10.22 6.55 -11.80
N ALA A 159 -9.27 7.18 -11.11
CA ALA A 159 -9.49 7.65 -9.74
C ALA A 159 -10.64 8.65 -9.63
N PHE A 160 -10.72 9.62 -10.55
CA PHE A 160 -11.81 10.58 -10.58
C PHE A 160 -13.18 9.93 -10.79
N SER A 161 -13.22 8.88 -11.61
CA SER A 161 -14.47 8.21 -12.00
C SER A 161 -15.19 7.54 -10.83
N SER A 162 -14.48 7.14 -9.77
CA SER A 162 -15.05 6.44 -8.61
C SER A 162 -14.93 7.20 -7.28
N ILE A 163 -14.03 8.18 -7.15
CA ILE A 163 -13.81 8.88 -5.86
C ILE A 163 -15.01 9.69 -5.36
N LEU A 164 -15.96 9.96 -6.25
CA LEU A 164 -17.23 10.64 -5.93
C LEU A 164 -18.35 9.66 -5.62
N ASP A 165 -18.10 8.36 -5.74
CA ASP A 165 -19.08 7.34 -5.42
C ASP A 165 -19.37 7.33 -3.92
N LYS A 166 -20.47 6.67 -3.55
CA LYS A 166 -21.00 6.69 -2.18
C LYS A 166 -20.04 6.04 -1.19
N GLU A 167 -19.17 5.18 -1.69
CA GLU A 167 -18.15 4.43 -0.97
C GLU A 167 -17.12 5.36 -0.31
N PHE A 168 -16.79 6.47 -0.99
CA PHE A 168 -15.84 7.47 -0.52
C PHE A 168 -16.53 8.67 0.12
N THR A 169 -17.74 9.04 -0.33
CA THR A 169 -18.47 10.21 0.19
C THR A 169 -19.31 9.93 1.43
N TYR A 170 -19.91 8.73 1.52
CA TYR A 170 -20.77 8.30 2.63
C TYR A 170 -20.49 6.85 3.01
N PRO A 171 -19.27 6.56 3.52
CA PRO A 171 -18.91 5.21 3.91
C PRO A 171 -19.83 4.71 5.03
N ALA A 172 -20.31 3.46 4.95
CA ALA A 172 -21.20 2.94 5.98
C ALA A 172 -20.51 2.82 7.35
N VAL A 173 -19.17 2.75 7.37
CA VAL A 173 -18.36 3.10 8.54
C VAL A 173 -17.68 4.44 8.30
N PRO A 174 -17.93 5.45 9.15
CA PRO A 174 -17.27 6.74 9.00
C PRO A 174 -15.75 6.62 9.08
N PHE A 175 -15.08 7.18 8.07
CA PHE A 175 -13.64 7.41 8.11
C PHE A 175 -13.23 8.22 9.34
N SER A 176 -12.01 8.01 9.83
CA SER A 176 -11.40 8.89 10.84
C SER A 176 -11.27 10.33 10.32
N ALA A 177 -11.07 11.30 11.20
CA ALA A 177 -10.91 12.70 10.79
C ALA A 177 -9.75 12.92 9.80
N GLN A 178 -8.67 12.14 9.92
CA GLN A 178 -7.54 12.21 8.99
C GLN A 178 -7.89 11.64 7.62
N GLU A 179 -8.59 10.50 7.59
CA GLU A 179 -9.05 9.85 6.35
C GLU A 179 -10.11 10.71 5.64
N GLN A 180 -11.06 11.31 6.36
CA GLN A 180 -12.04 12.24 5.79
C GLN A 180 -11.36 13.46 5.14
N SER A 181 -10.35 14.03 5.82
CA SER A 181 -9.56 15.12 5.27
C SER A 181 -8.81 14.70 4.01
N ALA A 182 -8.27 13.47 4.00
CA ALA A 182 -7.52 12.95 2.86
C ALA A 182 -8.41 12.69 1.64
N VAL A 183 -9.61 12.13 1.84
CA VAL A 183 -10.62 11.98 0.77
C VAL A 183 -10.99 13.34 0.19
N LEU A 184 -11.25 14.33 1.04
CA LEU A 184 -11.61 15.67 0.57
C LEU A 184 -10.47 16.32 -0.25
N HIS A 185 -9.22 16.20 0.20
CA HIS A 185 -8.08 16.71 -0.56
C HIS A 185 -7.88 15.95 -1.88
N ALA A 186 -8.13 14.64 -1.91
CA ALA A 186 -8.08 13.85 -3.14
C ALA A 186 -9.16 14.31 -4.13
N GLN A 187 -10.39 14.51 -3.65
CA GLN A 187 -11.51 15.02 -4.44
C GLN A 187 -11.25 16.44 -4.96
N GLU A 188 -10.70 17.32 -4.13
CA GLU A 188 -10.33 18.68 -4.52
C GLU A 188 -9.25 18.66 -5.62
N PHE A 189 -8.18 17.90 -5.42
CA PHE A 189 -7.08 17.78 -6.39
C PHE A 189 -7.57 17.27 -7.77
N LEU A 190 -8.35 16.18 -7.78
CA LEU A 190 -8.92 15.61 -9.00
C LEU A 190 -9.97 16.53 -9.63
N GLY A 191 -10.77 17.21 -8.80
CA GLY A 191 -11.82 18.14 -9.20
C GLY A 191 -11.33 19.33 -10.03
N HIS A 192 -10.08 19.76 -9.84
CA HIS A 192 -9.47 20.81 -10.67
C HIS A 192 -9.25 20.39 -12.14
N SER A 193 -9.39 19.11 -12.48
CA SER A 193 -9.32 18.57 -13.84
C SER A 193 -10.70 18.23 -14.40
N VAL A 194 -11.75 18.86 -13.88
CA VAL A 194 -13.12 18.63 -14.34
C VAL A 194 -13.60 19.82 -15.12
N ASP A 195 -14.20 19.57 -16.28
CA ASP A 195 -14.85 20.64 -17.05
C ASP A 195 -16.11 21.13 -16.33
N ASP A 196 -16.18 22.46 -16.13
CA ASP A 196 -17.22 23.07 -15.32
C ASP A 196 -18.64 22.81 -15.86
N VAL A 197 -18.78 22.61 -17.16
CA VAL A 197 -20.06 22.47 -17.87
C VAL A 197 -20.52 21.01 -17.92
N SER A 198 -19.64 20.12 -18.37
CA SER A 198 -19.93 18.70 -18.59
C SER A 198 -19.78 17.86 -17.32
N LYS A 199 -19.07 18.36 -16.30
CA LYS A 199 -18.70 17.62 -15.09
C LYS A 199 -17.93 16.32 -15.37
N SER A 200 -17.35 16.20 -16.55
CA SER A 200 -16.47 15.09 -16.93
C SER A 200 -15.00 15.47 -16.79
N TRP A 201 -14.15 14.46 -16.70
CA TRP A 201 -12.69 14.62 -16.71
C TRP A 201 -12.23 15.39 -17.95
N ASN A 202 -11.30 16.31 -17.72
CA ASN A 202 -10.66 17.15 -18.72
C ASN A 202 -9.15 16.83 -18.77
N THR A 203 -8.78 16.03 -19.76
CA THR A 203 -7.42 15.56 -19.99
C THR A 203 -6.45 16.70 -20.32
N GLU A 204 -6.91 17.78 -20.96
CA GLU A 204 -6.07 18.94 -21.30
C GLU A 204 -5.70 19.72 -20.03
N GLU A 205 -6.66 19.95 -19.15
CA GLU A 205 -6.45 20.62 -17.85
C GLU A 205 -5.48 19.84 -16.95
N PHE A 206 -5.63 18.50 -16.89
CA PHE A 206 -4.64 17.67 -16.20
C PHE A 206 -3.27 17.71 -16.89
N GLY A 207 -3.29 17.79 -18.23
CA GLY A 207 -2.11 17.91 -19.08
C GLY A 207 -1.22 19.09 -18.71
N TRP A 208 -1.80 20.29 -18.50
CA TRP A 208 -1.05 21.48 -18.11
C TRP A 208 -0.26 21.29 -16.81
N CYS A 209 -0.88 20.67 -15.80
CA CYS A 209 -0.25 20.38 -14.52
C CYS A 209 0.95 19.43 -14.68
N THR A 210 0.78 18.34 -15.43
CA THR A 210 1.87 17.40 -15.70
C THR A 210 2.98 18.00 -16.56
N GLN A 211 2.64 18.87 -17.52
CA GLN A 211 3.59 19.57 -18.37
C GLN A 211 4.44 20.56 -17.58
N GLU A 212 3.86 21.24 -16.59
CA GLU A 212 4.58 22.13 -15.67
C GLU A 212 5.61 21.35 -14.83
N ALA A 213 5.21 20.19 -14.29
CA ALA A 213 6.13 19.32 -13.56
C ALA A 213 7.23 18.72 -14.47
N CYS A 214 6.93 18.49 -15.75
CA CYS A 214 7.93 18.02 -16.72
C CYS A 214 8.90 19.13 -17.16
N SER A 215 8.41 20.37 -17.32
CA SER A 215 9.25 21.49 -17.76
C SER A 215 10.31 21.87 -16.73
N SER A 216 10.08 21.59 -15.44
CA SER A 216 11.06 21.73 -14.36
C SER A 216 12.02 20.55 -14.23
N SER A 217 11.87 19.51 -15.06
CA SER A 217 12.67 18.27 -15.02
C SER A 217 12.62 17.56 -13.65
N LEU A 218 11.50 17.69 -12.93
CA LEU A 218 11.19 16.94 -11.70
C LEU A 218 10.35 15.69 -11.97
N LEU A 219 9.59 15.72 -13.07
CA LEU A 219 8.85 14.59 -13.62
C LEU A 219 9.37 14.33 -15.05
N SER A 220 9.63 13.08 -15.39
CA SER A 220 9.88 12.67 -16.77
C SER A 220 8.63 12.04 -17.36
N PHE A 221 8.39 12.25 -18.65
CA PHE A 221 7.34 11.61 -19.41
C PHE A 221 7.97 10.87 -20.58
N ASP A 222 7.70 9.57 -20.68
CA ASP A 222 8.21 8.74 -21.76
C ASP A 222 7.24 8.65 -22.95
N GLU A 223 7.75 8.20 -24.09
CA GLU A 223 6.95 8.02 -25.32
C GLU A 223 5.86 6.94 -25.16
N THR A 224 5.92 6.14 -24.09
CA THR A 224 4.96 5.07 -23.77
C THR A 224 3.84 5.53 -22.84
N ARG A 225 3.72 6.84 -22.59
CA ARG A 225 2.71 7.50 -21.74
C ARG A 225 2.90 7.32 -20.23
N HIS A 226 4.08 6.93 -19.78
CA HIS A 226 4.38 6.80 -18.36
C HIS A 226 5.15 8.01 -17.86
N TYR A 227 4.74 8.47 -16.68
CA TYR A 227 5.48 9.40 -15.88
C TYR A 227 6.44 8.68 -14.94
N SER A 228 7.63 9.24 -14.80
CA SER A 228 8.64 8.75 -13.89
C SER A 228 9.25 9.88 -13.06
N ILE A 229 9.64 9.56 -11.83
CA ILE A 229 10.35 10.45 -10.93
C ILE A 229 11.71 9.81 -10.64
N HIS A 230 12.78 10.60 -10.67
CA HIS A 230 14.10 10.11 -10.30
C HIS A 230 14.09 9.62 -8.83
N PRO A 231 14.62 8.43 -8.48
CA PRO A 231 14.48 7.83 -7.15
C PRO A 231 14.88 8.74 -5.98
N LEU A 232 15.98 9.50 -6.12
CA LEU A 232 16.39 10.45 -5.10
C LEU A 232 15.43 11.65 -4.93
N ILE A 233 14.76 12.10 -6.00
CA ILE A 233 13.72 13.16 -5.93
C ILE A 233 12.50 12.58 -5.23
N HIS A 234 12.15 11.36 -5.62
CA HIS A 234 11.05 10.59 -5.08
C HIS A 234 11.20 10.45 -3.55
N ASP A 235 12.33 9.94 -3.07
CA ASP A 235 12.65 9.81 -1.63
C ASP A 235 12.55 11.16 -0.87
N TYR A 236 13.05 12.24 -1.47
CA TYR A 236 12.99 13.57 -0.89
C TYR A 236 11.56 14.08 -0.72
N LEU A 237 10.74 13.93 -1.77
CA LEU A 237 9.34 14.37 -1.77
C LEU A 237 8.51 13.56 -0.77
N CYS A 238 8.76 12.24 -0.63
CA CYS A 238 8.15 11.44 0.43
C CYS A 238 8.43 12.02 1.82
N GLY A 239 9.62 12.59 2.02
CA GLY A 239 10.08 13.13 3.29
C GLY A 239 9.33 14.39 3.76
N LEU A 240 8.73 15.17 2.86
CA LEU A 240 8.20 16.49 3.17
C LEU A 240 6.91 16.47 4.00
N GLU A 241 5.98 15.54 3.73
CA GLU A 241 4.66 15.46 4.40
C GLU A 241 4.13 14.02 4.50
N LYS A 242 4.92 13.13 5.10
CA LYS A 242 4.71 11.66 5.10
C LYS A 242 3.27 11.18 5.36
N ASN A 243 2.54 11.76 6.32
CA ASN A 243 1.30 11.15 6.78
C ASN A 243 0.04 11.60 6.03
N GLN A 244 -0.08 12.89 5.69
CA GLN A 244 -1.27 13.42 5.02
C GLN A 244 -1.23 13.11 3.53
N THR A 245 -0.12 13.39 2.86
CA THR A 245 0.02 13.13 1.42
C THR A 245 -0.07 11.64 1.10
N ALA A 246 0.50 10.76 1.92
CA ALA A 246 0.38 9.32 1.70
C ALA A 246 -1.06 8.81 1.83
N LEU A 247 -1.85 9.37 2.77
CA LEU A 247 -3.28 9.06 2.86
C LEU A 247 -4.02 9.51 1.59
N VAL A 248 -3.77 10.73 1.11
CA VAL A 248 -4.40 11.24 -0.12
C VAL A 248 -4.04 10.35 -1.31
N ALA A 249 -2.75 10.00 -1.47
CA ALA A 249 -2.29 9.11 -2.53
C ALA A 249 -2.92 7.72 -2.44
N ALA A 250 -3.12 7.19 -1.23
CA ALA A 250 -3.79 5.91 -1.02
C ALA A 250 -5.26 5.94 -1.44
N PHE A 251 -5.98 7.05 -1.19
CA PHE A 251 -7.36 7.21 -1.67
C PHE A 251 -7.45 7.39 -3.18
N VAL A 252 -6.54 8.15 -3.80
CA VAL A 252 -6.47 8.27 -5.26
C VAL A 252 -6.19 6.90 -5.89
N LEU A 253 -5.21 6.17 -5.36
CA LEU A 253 -4.91 4.81 -5.78
C LEU A 253 -6.11 3.87 -5.63
N ALA A 254 -6.74 3.87 -4.46
CA ALA A 254 -7.89 3.00 -4.20
C ALA A 254 -9.06 3.30 -5.13
N SER A 255 -9.34 4.57 -5.38
CA SER A 255 -10.39 4.98 -6.33
C SER A 255 -10.03 4.51 -7.75
N SER A 256 -8.77 4.68 -8.16
CA SER A 256 -8.29 4.20 -9.46
C SER A 256 -8.53 2.69 -9.63
N ILE A 257 -8.24 1.91 -8.59
CA ILE A 257 -8.45 0.46 -8.57
C ILE A 257 -9.93 0.12 -8.75
N CYS A 258 -10.84 0.75 -7.97
CA CYS A 258 -12.27 0.45 -8.05
C CYS A 258 -12.89 0.79 -9.43
N SER A 259 -12.29 1.71 -10.18
CA SER A 259 -12.76 2.06 -11.53
C SER A 259 -12.06 1.27 -12.64
N SER A 260 -10.87 0.73 -12.39
CA SER A 260 -10.02 0.17 -13.44
C SER A 260 -10.42 -1.27 -13.78
N SER A 261 -10.65 -1.53 -15.07
CA SER A 261 -10.84 -2.90 -15.57
C SER A 261 -9.54 -3.71 -15.69
N ASP A 262 -8.37 -3.05 -15.54
CA ASP A 262 -7.04 -3.64 -15.69
C ASP A 262 -6.17 -3.38 -14.45
N GLY A 263 -6.44 -4.14 -13.38
CA GLY A 263 -5.71 -4.05 -12.12
C GLY A 263 -4.19 -4.26 -12.24
N GLN A 264 -3.66 -4.83 -13.34
CA GLN A 264 -2.22 -5.00 -13.54
C GLN A 264 -1.47 -3.69 -13.81
N ALA A 265 -2.09 -2.74 -14.53
CA ALA A 265 -1.49 -1.43 -14.76
C ALA A 265 -1.36 -0.64 -13.45
N VAL A 266 -2.39 -0.71 -12.60
CA VAL A 266 -2.43 -0.02 -11.31
C VAL A 266 -1.44 -0.61 -10.31
N ILE A 267 -1.17 -1.92 -10.35
CA ILE A 267 -0.13 -2.59 -9.54
C ILE A 267 1.26 -1.99 -9.81
N GLY A 268 1.57 -1.66 -11.07
CA GLY A 268 2.83 -1.03 -11.45
C GLY A 268 3.02 0.37 -10.88
N SER A 269 1.94 1.03 -10.47
CA SER A 269 1.90 2.38 -9.91
C SER A 269 2.01 2.44 -8.38
N VAL A 270 2.10 1.30 -7.68
CA VAL A 270 2.04 1.29 -6.21
C VAL A 270 3.41 1.17 -5.57
N GLU A 271 3.68 2.06 -4.62
CA GLU A 271 4.89 2.01 -3.80
C GLU A 271 4.69 1.18 -2.53
N VAL A 272 5.76 0.58 -1.98
CA VAL A 272 5.71 -0.30 -0.78
C VAL A 272 5.19 0.40 0.49
N TYR A 273 5.08 1.73 0.50
CA TYR A 273 4.58 2.52 1.63
C TYR A 273 3.06 2.76 1.66
N THR A 274 2.33 2.49 0.57
CA THR A 274 0.85 2.62 0.51
C THR A 274 0.03 1.35 0.82
N PRO A 275 0.55 0.09 0.78
CA PRO A 275 -0.22 -1.11 1.04
C PRO A 275 -0.91 -1.14 2.40
N TRP A 276 -0.29 -0.53 3.43
CA TRP A 276 -0.90 -0.48 4.76
C TRP A 276 -2.13 0.43 4.79
N TYR A 277 -2.11 1.55 4.06
CA TYR A 277 -3.25 2.45 3.94
C TYR A 277 -4.37 1.80 3.12
N CYS A 278 -4.04 1.13 2.03
CA CYS A 278 -5.00 0.36 1.23
C CYS A 278 -5.63 -0.78 2.06
N GLN A 279 -4.86 -1.45 2.93
CA GLN A 279 -5.39 -2.46 3.84
C GLN A 279 -6.35 -1.86 4.88
N SER A 280 -6.04 -0.68 5.44
CA SER A 280 -6.93 0.04 6.34
C SER A 280 -8.24 0.47 5.66
N LEU A 281 -8.15 0.95 4.41
CA LEU A 281 -9.33 1.29 3.62
C LEU A 281 -10.16 0.05 3.28
N ALA A 282 -9.53 -1.04 2.87
CA ALA A 282 -10.23 -2.29 2.58
C ALA A 282 -10.93 -2.83 3.84
N TYR A 283 -10.36 -2.65 5.03
CA TYR A 283 -11.05 -2.95 6.27
C TYR A 283 -12.32 -2.10 6.44
N ALA A 284 -12.25 -0.79 6.21
CA ALA A 284 -13.41 0.09 6.28
C ALA A 284 -14.52 -0.33 5.29
N LEU A 285 -14.15 -0.69 4.05
CA LEU A 285 -15.08 -1.17 3.02
C LEU A 285 -15.71 -2.52 3.41
N ASN A 286 -14.96 -3.44 4.01
CA ASN A 286 -15.50 -4.71 4.55
C ASN A 286 -16.57 -4.48 5.61
N VAL A 287 -16.30 -3.61 6.59
CA VAL A 287 -17.27 -3.34 7.66
C VAL A 287 -18.50 -2.61 7.09
N ALA A 288 -18.32 -1.86 6.00
CA ALA A 288 -19.41 -1.22 5.27
C ALA A 288 -20.25 -2.18 4.40
N GLY A 289 -19.83 -3.43 4.22
CA GLY A 289 -20.52 -4.44 3.41
C GLY A 289 -20.15 -4.41 1.92
N TRP A 290 -19.16 -3.62 1.52
CA TRP A 290 -18.68 -3.52 0.14
C TRP A 290 -17.54 -4.51 -0.11
N TYR A 291 -17.93 -5.78 -0.16
CA TYR A 291 -16.95 -6.86 -0.20
C TYR A 291 -16.22 -6.98 -1.54
N THR A 292 -16.81 -6.56 -2.66
CA THR A 292 -16.17 -6.64 -3.98
C THR A 292 -14.99 -5.67 -4.06
N ASP A 293 -15.20 -4.40 -3.72
CA ASP A 293 -14.17 -3.36 -3.77
C ASP A 293 -13.06 -3.62 -2.75
N ALA A 294 -13.44 -4.11 -1.57
CA ALA A 294 -12.48 -4.53 -0.56
C ALA A 294 -11.62 -5.72 -1.02
N GLU A 295 -12.19 -6.66 -1.77
CA GLU A 295 -11.46 -7.80 -2.33
C GLU A 295 -10.43 -7.33 -3.36
N GLU A 296 -10.81 -6.43 -4.27
CA GLU A 296 -9.91 -5.90 -5.30
C GLU A 296 -8.71 -5.18 -4.67
N LEU A 297 -8.95 -4.32 -3.68
CA LEU A 297 -7.89 -3.64 -2.93
C LEU A 297 -6.98 -4.64 -2.21
N LEU A 298 -7.55 -5.66 -1.55
CA LEU A 298 -6.75 -6.64 -0.81
C LEU A 298 -5.97 -7.59 -1.73
N ARG A 299 -6.48 -7.91 -2.93
CA ARG A 299 -5.72 -8.65 -3.96
C ARG A 299 -4.51 -7.86 -4.44
N LEU A 300 -4.67 -6.57 -4.65
CA LEU A 300 -3.58 -5.69 -5.03
C LEU A 300 -2.54 -5.55 -3.90
N VAL A 301 -2.97 -5.28 -2.66
CA VAL A 301 -2.10 -5.25 -1.47
C VAL A 301 -1.31 -6.56 -1.35
N LEU A 302 -1.97 -7.70 -1.59
CA LEU A 302 -1.34 -9.00 -1.55
C LEU A 302 -0.24 -9.14 -2.61
N ILE A 303 -0.50 -8.78 -3.86
CA ILE A 303 0.51 -8.85 -4.94
C ILE A 303 1.72 -7.97 -4.60
N LEU A 304 1.48 -6.77 -4.07
CA LEU A 304 2.55 -5.84 -3.70
C LEU A 304 3.40 -6.36 -2.55
N TYR A 305 2.77 -6.90 -1.51
CA TYR A 305 3.52 -7.51 -0.42
C TYR A 305 4.26 -8.78 -0.87
N GLN A 306 3.69 -9.57 -1.79
CA GLN A 306 4.40 -10.72 -2.37
C GLN A 306 5.63 -10.30 -3.18
N TYR A 307 5.55 -9.21 -3.96
CA TYR A 307 6.66 -8.72 -4.77
C TYR A 307 7.74 -8.04 -3.91
N GLY A 308 7.35 -7.14 -3.00
CA GLY A 308 8.29 -6.32 -2.24
C GLY A 308 8.85 -6.99 -0.98
N LEU A 309 8.00 -7.69 -0.21
CA LEU A 309 8.38 -8.29 1.07
C LEU A 309 8.59 -9.81 0.97
N GLY A 310 8.13 -10.41 -0.12
CA GLY A 310 8.11 -11.85 -0.30
C GLY A 310 6.84 -12.50 0.23
N SER A 311 6.58 -13.73 -0.22
CA SER A 311 5.33 -14.44 0.08
C SER A 311 5.26 -15.02 1.51
N ASP A 312 6.34 -14.99 2.28
CA ASP A 312 6.40 -15.44 3.68
C ASP A 312 6.39 -14.30 4.71
N HIS A 313 6.38 -13.04 4.24
CA HIS A 313 6.41 -11.91 5.16
C HIS A 313 5.10 -11.81 5.97
N PRO A 314 5.16 -11.48 7.28
CA PRO A 314 3.96 -11.35 8.12
C PRO A 314 2.89 -10.42 7.53
N SER A 315 3.27 -9.32 6.89
CA SER A 315 2.33 -8.41 6.22
C SER A 315 1.63 -9.06 5.02
N THR A 316 2.35 -9.84 4.22
CA THR A 316 1.77 -10.60 3.09
C THR A 316 0.74 -11.60 3.60
N ILE A 317 1.08 -12.34 4.66
CA ILE A 317 0.18 -13.30 5.31
C ILE A 317 -1.04 -12.60 5.94
N GLY A 318 -0.82 -11.44 6.55
CA GLY A 318 -1.88 -10.57 7.06
C GLY A 318 -2.86 -10.19 5.95
N ALA A 319 -2.36 -9.70 4.81
CA ALA A 319 -3.19 -9.34 3.65
C ALA A 319 -3.97 -10.54 3.08
N MET A 320 -3.35 -11.73 2.99
CA MET A 320 -4.04 -12.96 2.60
C MET A 320 -5.20 -13.29 3.54
N THR A 321 -5.01 -13.08 4.84
CA THR A 321 -6.04 -13.32 5.85
C THR A 321 -7.21 -12.36 5.69
N TRP A 322 -6.93 -11.08 5.49
CA TRP A 322 -7.98 -10.08 5.24
C TRP A 322 -8.74 -10.37 3.95
N LEU A 323 -8.03 -10.67 2.86
CA LEU A 323 -8.64 -11.04 1.58
C LEU A 323 -9.58 -12.24 1.75
N ALA A 324 -9.12 -13.27 2.46
CA ALA A 324 -9.90 -14.46 2.73
C ALA A 324 -11.15 -14.17 3.57
N MET A 325 -11.07 -13.27 4.56
CA MET A 325 -12.25 -12.82 5.31
C MET A 325 -13.24 -12.07 4.41
N THR A 326 -12.76 -11.21 3.51
CA THR A 326 -13.62 -10.49 2.57
C THR A 326 -14.36 -11.43 1.62
N ILE A 327 -13.66 -12.40 1.04
CA ILE A 327 -14.25 -13.42 0.17
C ILE A 327 -15.23 -14.31 0.96
N PHE A 328 -14.95 -14.57 2.23
CA PHE A 328 -15.84 -15.32 3.13
C PHE A 328 -17.19 -14.60 3.32
N GLU A 329 -17.18 -13.27 3.52
CA GLU A 329 -18.42 -12.51 3.65
C GLU A 329 -19.25 -12.47 2.35
N GLN A 330 -18.61 -12.67 1.19
CA GLN A 330 -19.32 -12.87 -0.08
C GLN A 330 -19.94 -14.29 -0.25
N GLY A 331 -19.70 -15.20 0.69
CA GLY A 331 -20.20 -16.58 0.63
C GLY A 331 -19.41 -17.50 -0.31
N ARG A 332 -18.25 -17.06 -0.83
CA ARG A 332 -17.38 -17.84 -1.73
C ARG A 332 -16.45 -18.78 -0.96
N TYR A 333 -17.02 -19.63 -0.13
CA TYR A 333 -16.27 -20.39 0.88
C TYR A 333 -15.23 -21.38 0.31
N ASP A 334 -15.47 -21.98 -0.86
CA ASP A 334 -14.51 -22.89 -1.52
C ASP A 334 -13.18 -22.22 -1.90
N GLU A 335 -13.24 -20.92 -2.24
CA GLU A 335 -12.05 -20.15 -2.60
C GLU A 335 -11.24 -19.74 -1.38
N VAL A 336 -11.94 -19.39 -0.30
CA VAL A 336 -11.36 -19.12 1.01
C VAL A 336 -10.62 -20.36 1.52
N GLU A 337 -11.22 -21.54 1.40
CA GLU A 337 -10.61 -22.80 1.83
C GLU A 337 -9.30 -23.06 1.10
N ARG A 338 -9.30 -22.96 -0.24
CA ARG A 338 -8.10 -23.10 -1.08
C ARG A 338 -6.98 -22.14 -0.65
N THR A 339 -7.35 -20.88 -0.40
CA THR A 339 -6.40 -19.84 0.02
C THR A 339 -5.81 -20.14 1.40
N HIS A 340 -6.65 -20.46 2.38
CA HIS A 340 -6.20 -20.78 3.73
C HIS A 340 -5.35 -22.07 3.79
N ARG A 341 -5.68 -23.10 3.00
CA ARG A 341 -4.85 -24.30 2.87
C ARG A 341 -3.46 -23.97 2.34
N ALA A 342 -3.37 -23.19 1.26
CA ALA A 342 -2.09 -22.80 0.67
C ALA A 342 -1.21 -22.00 1.65
N VAL A 343 -1.80 -21.05 2.39
CA VAL A 343 -1.10 -20.28 3.43
C VAL A 343 -0.57 -21.20 4.53
N LEU A 344 -1.43 -22.11 5.01
CA LEU A 344 -1.09 -23.00 6.10
C LEU A 344 0.03 -23.96 5.72
N GLU A 345 -0.04 -24.60 4.55
CA GLU A 345 1.01 -25.50 4.07
C GLU A 345 2.36 -24.79 4.01
N LYS A 346 2.38 -23.55 3.51
CA LYS A 346 3.59 -22.76 3.40
C LYS A 346 4.15 -22.38 4.77
N GLN A 347 3.32 -21.89 5.69
CA GLN A 347 3.74 -21.55 7.05
C GLN A 347 4.21 -22.77 7.85
N GLN A 348 3.57 -23.93 7.65
CA GLN A 348 4.02 -25.19 8.26
C GLN A 348 5.42 -25.58 7.78
N GLN A 349 5.75 -25.33 6.51
CA GLN A 349 7.08 -25.59 5.95
C GLN A 349 8.13 -24.59 6.42
N THR A 350 7.78 -23.29 6.51
CA THR A 350 8.75 -22.21 6.76
C THR A 350 8.94 -21.89 8.24
N LEU A 351 7.85 -21.74 8.98
CA LEU A 351 7.84 -21.35 10.39
C LEU A 351 7.69 -22.55 11.34
N GLY A 352 7.27 -23.69 10.78
CA GLY A 352 6.98 -24.89 11.52
C GLY A 352 5.55 -24.89 12.09
N VAL A 353 5.13 -26.06 12.53
CA VAL A 353 3.77 -26.31 13.00
C VAL A 353 3.43 -25.60 14.31
N GLU A 354 4.41 -25.14 15.08
CA GLU A 354 4.24 -24.54 16.41
C GLU A 354 4.27 -23.01 16.41
N ASP A 355 4.49 -22.36 15.25
CA ASP A 355 4.55 -20.90 15.16
C ASP A 355 3.17 -20.25 15.40
N PRO A 356 3.08 -19.13 16.14
CA PRO A 356 1.82 -18.42 16.38
C PRO A 356 1.04 -18.05 15.11
N ASN A 357 1.73 -17.73 14.01
CA ASN A 357 1.08 -17.40 12.74
C ASN A 357 0.52 -18.66 12.06
N THR A 358 1.21 -19.80 12.16
CA THR A 358 0.68 -21.10 11.73
C THR A 358 -0.58 -21.45 12.52
N ILE A 359 -0.58 -21.23 13.84
CA ILE A 359 -1.76 -21.46 14.71
C ILE A 359 -2.93 -20.55 14.32
N LEU A 360 -2.68 -19.28 13.99
CA LEU A 360 -3.71 -18.35 13.53
C LEU A 360 -4.34 -18.83 12.20
N SER A 361 -3.53 -19.24 11.24
CA SER A 361 -4.03 -19.79 9.97
C SER A 361 -4.81 -21.10 10.15
N MET A 362 -4.41 -21.94 11.11
CA MET A 362 -5.18 -23.15 11.47
C MET A 362 -6.58 -22.78 11.97
N ASN A 363 -6.71 -21.75 12.81
CA ASN A 363 -8.00 -21.25 13.28
C ASN A 363 -8.88 -20.66 12.17
N ASN A 364 -8.27 -19.98 11.19
CA ASN A 364 -9.00 -19.37 10.09
C ASN A 364 -9.50 -20.42 9.08
N LEU A 365 -8.67 -21.41 8.72
CA LEU A 365 -9.08 -22.53 7.86
C LEU A 365 -10.26 -23.28 8.50
N ASP A 366 -10.20 -23.52 9.80
CA ASP A 366 -11.28 -24.18 10.51
C ASP A 366 -12.61 -23.41 10.39
N LYS A 367 -12.61 -22.09 10.68
CA LYS A 367 -13.82 -21.26 10.58
C LYS A 367 -14.45 -21.38 9.20
N THR A 368 -13.64 -21.45 8.16
CA THR A 368 -14.09 -21.67 6.78
C THR A 368 -14.72 -23.04 6.59
N LEU A 369 -14.07 -24.12 7.07
CA LEU A 369 -14.62 -25.48 6.99
C LEU A 369 -15.96 -25.62 7.74
N ARG A 370 -16.12 -24.93 8.87
CA ARG A 370 -17.38 -24.89 9.63
C ARG A 370 -18.49 -24.18 8.85
N SER A 371 -18.19 -23.09 8.16
CA SER A 371 -19.16 -22.39 7.34
C SER A 371 -19.52 -23.16 6.09
N LEU A 372 -18.55 -23.83 5.46
CA LEU A 372 -18.80 -24.80 4.38
C LEU A 372 -19.73 -25.90 4.84
N GLY A 373 -19.45 -26.55 5.97
CA GLY A 373 -20.33 -27.58 6.51
C GLY A 373 -21.76 -27.09 6.75
N ARG A 374 -21.96 -25.83 7.16
CA ARG A 374 -23.29 -25.21 7.33
C ARG A 374 -23.95 -24.81 6.00
N TYR A 375 -23.16 -24.44 5.00
CA TYR A 375 -23.62 -24.07 3.66
C TYR A 375 -24.03 -25.31 2.87
N ASP A 376 -23.22 -26.37 2.92
CA ASP A 376 -23.51 -27.70 2.37
C ASP A 376 -24.77 -28.30 3.03
N GLU A 377 -24.99 -28.04 4.34
CA GLU A 377 -26.23 -28.41 5.06
C GLU A 377 -27.47 -27.69 4.49
N ALA A 378 -27.30 -26.46 4.01
CA ALA A 378 -28.38 -25.62 3.49
C ALA A 378 -28.70 -25.86 2.00
N GLN A 379 -27.75 -26.37 1.19
CA GLN A 379 -27.92 -26.47 -0.26
C GLN A 379 -28.50 -27.79 -0.80
N SER A 380 -28.19 -29.00 -0.30
CA SER A 380 -28.94 -30.25 -0.62
C SER A 380 -28.34 -31.51 0.04
N THR A 381 -29.14 -32.58 0.15
CA THR A 381 -28.83 -33.90 0.74
C THR A 381 -27.71 -34.71 0.05
N GLN A 382 -27.19 -34.24 -1.10
CA GLN A 382 -26.25 -34.98 -1.95
C GLN A 382 -24.77 -34.72 -1.61
N GLU A 383 -24.49 -33.76 -0.71
CA GLU A 383 -23.12 -33.35 -0.31
C GLU A 383 -22.72 -33.81 1.10
N GLY A 384 -23.50 -34.73 1.70
CA GLY A 384 -23.27 -35.20 3.07
C GLY A 384 -21.88 -35.81 3.32
N ALA A 385 -21.24 -36.38 2.30
CA ALA A 385 -19.89 -36.95 2.44
C ALA A 385 -18.79 -35.87 2.55
N LYS A 386 -18.90 -34.77 1.79
CA LYS A 386 -17.96 -33.64 1.89
C LYS A 386 -18.16 -32.90 3.21
N MET A 387 -19.41 -32.69 3.60
CA MET A 387 -19.78 -32.09 4.88
C MET A 387 -19.19 -32.86 6.06
N GLU A 388 -19.36 -34.19 6.10
CA GLU A 388 -18.83 -35.00 7.20
C GLU A 388 -17.30 -35.02 7.20
N GLN A 389 -16.66 -35.01 6.02
CA GLN A 389 -15.22 -34.86 5.88
C GLN A 389 -14.73 -33.50 6.42
N HIS A 390 -15.36 -32.38 6.04
CA HIS A 390 -15.02 -31.04 6.52
C HIS A 390 -15.22 -30.91 8.03
N ARG A 391 -16.27 -31.50 8.60
CA ARG A 391 -16.50 -31.53 10.06
C ARG A 391 -15.43 -32.36 10.78
N ALA A 392 -15.09 -33.54 10.27
CA ALA A 392 -14.07 -34.39 10.86
C ALA A 392 -12.68 -33.71 10.80
N GLU A 393 -12.38 -33.05 9.68
CA GLU A 393 -11.14 -32.30 9.51
C GLU A 393 -11.07 -31.08 10.46
N SER A 394 -12.16 -30.30 10.56
CA SER A 394 -12.29 -29.21 11.53
C SER A 394 -12.04 -29.68 12.97
N ALA A 395 -12.68 -30.78 13.38
CA ALA A 395 -12.51 -31.33 14.73
C ALA A 395 -11.04 -31.75 14.99
N LEU A 396 -10.40 -32.42 14.03
CA LEU A 396 -8.98 -32.79 14.15
C LEU A 396 -8.09 -31.56 14.25
N MET A 397 -8.38 -30.54 13.46
CA MET A 397 -7.62 -29.30 13.41
C MET A 397 -7.72 -28.54 14.73
N PHE A 398 -8.92 -28.42 15.31
CA PHE A 398 -9.09 -27.83 16.64
C PHE A 398 -8.42 -28.63 17.74
N ALA A 399 -8.47 -29.96 17.70
CA ALA A 399 -7.76 -30.77 18.68
C ALA A 399 -6.25 -30.50 18.66
N GLN A 400 -5.68 -30.29 17.47
CA GLN A 400 -4.29 -29.87 17.34
C GLN A 400 -4.06 -28.45 17.88
N VAL A 401 -4.92 -27.48 17.55
CA VAL A 401 -4.81 -26.09 18.05
C VAL A 401 -4.90 -26.03 19.56
N VAL A 402 -5.87 -26.71 20.18
CA VAL A 402 -6.05 -26.75 21.64
C VAL A 402 -4.79 -27.29 22.31
N LYS A 403 -4.32 -28.47 21.87
CA LYS A 403 -3.11 -29.10 22.41
C LYS A 403 -1.88 -28.20 22.30
N LYS A 404 -1.78 -27.40 21.24
CA LYS A 404 -0.68 -26.44 21.06
C LYS A 404 -0.84 -25.20 21.92
N ASN A 405 -2.01 -24.57 21.93
CA ASN A 405 -2.31 -23.41 22.76
C ASN A 405 -2.09 -23.72 24.26
N GLU A 406 -2.49 -24.91 24.72
CA GLU A 406 -2.21 -25.37 26.09
C GLU A 406 -0.72 -25.45 26.42
N ARG A 407 0.13 -25.83 25.46
CA ARG A 407 1.58 -25.92 25.64
C ARG A 407 2.27 -24.55 25.59
N VAL A 408 1.88 -23.70 24.64
CA VAL A 408 2.57 -22.43 24.34
C VAL A 408 2.06 -21.30 25.22
N LEU A 409 0.73 -21.14 25.29
CA LEU A 409 0.07 -20.03 25.97
C LEU A 409 -0.42 -20.41 27.37
N GLY A 410 -0.46 -21.72 27.63
CA GLY A 410 -1.00 -22.28 28.86
C GLY A 410 -2.52 -22.56 28.75
N PRO A 411 -3.04 -23.40 29.66
CA PRO A 411 -4.43 -23.82 29.64
C PRO A 411 -5.42 -22.70 30.02
N ASP A 412 -4.94 -21.58 30.55
CA ASP A 412 -5.76 -20.46 31.05
C ASP A 412 -5.87 -19.30 30.05
N HIS A 413 -5.11 -19.36 28.95
CA HIS A 413 -5.05 -18.25 28.00
C HIS A 413 -6.37 -18.07 27.25
N PRO A 414 -6.81 -16.82 27.01
CA PRO A 414 -7.96 -16.47 26.16
C PRO A 414 -8.12 -17.31 24.88
N GLN A 415 -7.04 -17.48 24.13
CA GLN A 415 -7.07 -18.21 22.86
C GLN A 415 -7.23 -19.71 23.06
N THR A 416 -6.61 -20.29 24.11
CA THR A 416 -6.81 -21.70 24.47
C THR A 416 -8.27 -21.96 24.78
N PHE A 417 -8.89 -21.09 25.60
CA PHE A 417 -10.31 -21.16 25.94
C PHE A 417 -11.20 -21.14 24.68
N THR A 418 -10.98 -20.17 23.79
CA THR A 418 -11.76 -20.06 22.54
C THR A 418 -11.56 -21.28 21.64
N SER A 419 -10.34 -21.80 21.50
CA SER A 419 -10.10 -23.02 20.72
C SER A 419 -10.79 -24.25 21.30
N THR A 420 -10.84 -24.39 22.64
CA THR A 420 -11.49 -25.54 23.30
C THR A 420 -13.01 -25.49 23.15
N LEU A 421 -13.62 -24.30 23.22
CA LEU A 421 -15.04 -24.14 22.90
C LEU A 421 -15.35 -24.54 21.47
N ASN A 422 -14.51 -24.14 20.53
CA ASN A 422 -14.76 -24.47 19.13
C ASN A 422 -14.58 -25.97 18.85
N LEU A 423 -13.61 -26.64 19.50
CA LEU A 423 -13.47 -28.10 19.47
C LEU A 423 -14.74 -28.80 19.99
N ALA A 424 -15.26 -28.35 21.12
CA ALA A 424 -16.48 -28.90 21.71
C ALA A 424 -17.68 -28.74 20.76
N GLU A 425 -17.80 -27.59 20.09
CA GLU A 425 -18.82 -27.40 19.06
C GLU A 425 -18.66 -28.39 17.90
N SER A 426 -17.44 -28.61 17.40
CA SER A 426 -17.20 -29.57 16.31
C SER A 426 -17.52 -31.00 16.73
N CYS A 427 -17.11 -31.44 17.94
CA CYS A 427 -17.53 -32.72 18.51
C CYS A 427 -19.06 -32.84 18.60
N ARG A 428 -19.75 -31.77 19.03
CA ARG A 428 -21.23 -31.74 19.13
C ARG A 428 -21.92 -31.82 17.76
N ARG A 429 -21.27 -31.38 16.68
CA ARG A 429 -21.78 -31.51 15.30
C ARG A 429 -21.58 -32.91 14.74
N LEU A 430 -20.46 -33.55 15.06
CA LEU A 430 -20.17 -34.96 14.73
C LEU A 430 -20.96 -35.97 15.57
N GLY A 431 -21.72 -35.50 16.58
CA GLY A 431 -22.49 -36.37 17.48
C GLY A 431 -21.70 -36.92 18.67
N HIS A 432 -20.45 -36.49 18.86
CA HIS A 432 -19.61 -36.78 20.02
C HIS A 432 -20.03 -35.92 21.23
N LEU A 433 -21.28 -36.08 21.67
CA LEU A 433 -21.92 -35.21 22.67
C LEU A 433 -21.27 -35.29 24.05
N ASN A 434 -20.72 -36.45 24.43
CA ASN A 434 -20.07 -36.64 25.73
C ASN A 434 -18.70 -35.93 25.80
N GLU A 435 -17.94 -35.95 24.71
CA GLU A 435 -16.65 -35.25 24.62
C GLU A 435 -16.88 -33.73 24.66
N ALA A 436 -17.87 -33.24 23.90
CA ALA A 436 -18.29 -31.83 23.93
C ALA A 436 -18.71 -31.38 25.34
N GLU A 437 -19.59 -32.15 25.99
CA GLU A 437 -20.03 -31.88 27.36
C GLU A 437 -18.86 -31.82 28.35
N SER A 438 -17.94 -32.79 28.26
CA SER A 438 -16.78 -32.85 29.16
C SER A 438 -15.89 -31.61 29.01
N MET A 439 -15.66 -31.16 27.79
CA MET A 439 -14.86 -29.96 27.51
C MET A 439 -15.57 -28.68 27.98
N GLU A 440 -16.85 -28.52 27.66
CA GLU A 440 -17.63 -27.34 28.05
C GLU A 440 -17.81 -27.24 29.57
N ARG A 441 -18.05 -28.36 30.25
CA ARG A 441 -18.11 -28.43 31.71
C ARG A 441 -16.78 -28.02 32.35
N ALA A 442 -15.66 -28.53 31.84
CA ALA A 442 -14.34 -28.13 32.33
C ALA A 442 -14.09 -26.62 32.14
N LEU A 443 -14.58 -26.02 31.05
CA LEU A 443 -14.48 -24.58 30.81
C LEU A 443 -15.38 -23.76 31.75
N VAL A 444 -16.61 -24.21 32.00
CA VAL A 444 -17.55 -23.60 32.96
C VAL A 444 -16.96 -23.62 34.36
N ASP A 445 -16.57 -24.80 34.85
CA ASP A 445 -15.99 -24.97 36.19
C ASP A 445 -14.77 -24.04 36.35
N LYS A 446 -13.88 -24.04 35.37
CA LYS A 446 -12.67 -23.22 35.39
C LYS A 446 -12.95 -21.72 35.35
N SER A 447 -13.84 -21.26 34.47
CA SER A 447 -14.17 -19.84 34.34
C SER A 447 -14.99 -19.29 35.51
N GLN A 448 -15.75 -20.13 36.21
CA GLN A 448 -16.43 -19.78 37.46
C GLN A 448 -15.43 -19.33 38.54
N TYR A 449 -14.26 -19.97 38.64
CA TYR A 449 -13.23 -19.62 39.62
C TYR A 449 -12.34 -18.45 39.20
N THR A 450 -12.10 -18.24 37.90
CA THR A 450 -11.10 -17.28 37.41
C THR A 450 -11.66 -15.97 36.86
N LEU A 451 -12.88 -15.98 36.31
CA LEU A 451 -13.43 -14.84 35.55
C LEU A 451 -14.73 -14.28 36.15
N GLY A 452 -15.39 -15.03 37.03
CA GLY A 452 -16.67 -14.68 37.64
C GLY A 452 -17.88 -15.04 36.77
N ALA A 453 -19.06 -15.16 37.40
CA ALA A 453 -20.27 -15.72 36.80
C ALA A 453 -20.79 -14.99 35.55
N ASN A 454 -20.56 -13.66 35.45
CA ASN A 454 -21.11 -12.83 34.38
C ASN A 454 -20.12 -12.59 33.22
N HIS A 455 -18.95 -13.23 33.23
CA HIS A 455 -17.96 -12.97 32.19
C HIS A 455 -18.42 -13.57 30.84
N PRO A 456 -18.27 -12.87 29.70
CA PRO A 456 -18.76 -13.36 28.39
C PRO A 456 -18.29 -14.77 28.01
N ARG A 457 -17.06 -15.14 28.40
CA ARG A 457 -16.52 -16.50 28.20
C ARG A 457 -17.22 -17.57 29.02
N MET A 458 -17.63 -17.27 30.26
CA MET A 458 -18.41 -18.18 31.10
C MET A 458 -19.78 -18.44 30.45
N LEU A 459 -20.46 -17.37 30.03
CA LEU A 459 -21.77 -17.45 29.38
C LEU A 459 -21.70 -18.24 28.06
N MET A 460 -20.63 -18.07 27.26
CA MET A 460 -20.43 -18.88 26.05
C MET A 460 -20.25 -20.37 26.36
N ALA A 461 -19.47 -20.73 27.38
CA ALA A 461 -19.27 -22.11 27.78
C ALA A 461 -20.54 -22.76 28.34
N MET A 462 -21.31 -22.01 29.14
CA MET A 462 -22.62 -22.44 29.63
C MET A 462 -23.60 -22.63 28.46
N GLY A 463 -23.64 -21.71 27.50
CA GLY A 463 -24.45 -21.84 26.29
C GLY A 463 -24.13 -23.10 25.49
N GLY A 464 -22.84 -23.42 25.33
CA GLY A 464 -22.39 -24.68 24.73
C GLY A 464 -22.93 -25.91 25.48
N LEU A 465 -22.74 -25.92 26.81
CA LEU A 465 -23.16 -27.02 27.66
C LEU A 465 -24.70 -27.23 27.68
N ILE A 466 -25.47 -26.14 27.63
CA ILE A 466 -26.94 -26.17 27.44
C ILE A 466 -27.28 -26.88 26.12
N LEU A 467 -26.58 -26.52 25.03
CA LEU A 467 -26.81 -27.14 23.73
C LEU A 467 -26.43 -28.63 23.71
N ALA A 468 -25.37 -29.03 24.43
CA ALA A 468 -24.99 -30.43 24.59
C ALA A 468 -26.08 -31.21 25.34
N PHE A 469 -26.55 -30.72 26.49
CA PHE A 469 -27.67 -31.34 27.22
C PHE A 469 -28.95 -31.42 26.39
N THR A 470 -29.28 -30.36 25.68
CA THR A 470 -30.47 -30.31 24.81
C THR A 470 -30.40 -31.37 23.71
N LYS A 471 -29.25 -31.53 23.04
CA LYS A 471 -29.06 -32.58 22.03
C LYS A 471 -29.09 -33.99 22.63
N GLN A 472 -28.70 -34.16 23.89
CA GLN A 472 -28.80 -35.41 24.65
C GLN A 472 -30.19 -35.65 25.27
N GLN A 473 -31.16 -34.74 25.07
CA GLN A 473 -32.51 -34.77 25.66
C GLN A 473 -32.53 -34.69 27.21
N ARG A 474 -31.47 -34.15 27.82
CA ARG A 474 -31.33 -33.93 29.28
C ARG A 474 -31.86 -32.55 29.67
N TYR A 475 -33.15 -32.32 29.45
CA TYR A 475 -33.80 -31.04 29.68
C TYR A 475 -33.80 -30.61 31.16
N ASP A 476 -33.81 -31.58 32.06
CA ASP A 476 -33.70 -31.41 33.51
C ASP A 476 -32.42 -30.66 33.94
N GLN A 477 -31.35 -30.79 33.16
CA GLN A 477 -30.07 -30.11 33.40
C GLN A 477 -29.91 -28.84 32.55
N ALA A 478 -30.50 -28.82 31.35
CA ALA A 478 -30.45 -27.66 30.46
C ALA A 478 -31.29 -26.48 30.96
N GLU A 479 -32.51 -26.74 31.46
CA GLU A 479 -33.46 -25.70 31.87
C GLU A 479 -32.96 -24.82 33.04
N PRO A 480 -32.49 -25.35 34.18
CA PRO A 480 -32.03 -24.51 35.28
C PRO A 480 -30.83 -23.65 34.85
N MET A 481 -29.87 -24.25 34.12
CA MET A 481 -28.71 -23.52 33.63
C MET A 481 -29.06 -22.45 32.59
N SER A 482 -30.12 -22.67 31.78
CA SER A 482 -30.62 -21.65 30.86
C SER A 482 -31.21 -20.45 31.60
N ARG A 483 -31.85 -20.66 32.76
CA ARG A 483 -32.37 -19.57 33.60
C ARG A 483 -31.26 -18.79 34.30
N ASP A 484 -30.11 -19.41 34.56
CA ASP A 484 -28.96 -18.74 35.16
C ASP A 484 -28.17 -17.89 34.15
N VAL A 485 -28.30 -18.18 32.84
CA VAL A 485 -27.62 -17.45 31.74
C VAL A 485 -28.44 -16.26 31.20
N LEU A 486 -29.78 -16.33 31.32
CA LEU A 486 -30.74 -15.30 30.89
C LEU A 486 -30.95 -14.24 31.98
#